data_AF-A0A172XRL9-F1
#
_entry.id   AF-A0A172XRL9-F1
#
_cell.length_a   1.000
_cell.length_b   1.000
_cell.length_c   1.000
_cell.angle_alpha   90.00
_cell.angle_beta   90.00
_cell.angle_gamma   90.00
#
_symmetry.space_group_name_H-M   'P 1'
#
loop_
_entity.id
_entity.type
_entity.pdbx_description
1 polymer ?
#
loop_
_entity_poly.entity_id
_entity_poly.type
_entity_poly.pdbx_seq_one_letter_code
_entity_poly.pdbx_strand_id
1 'polypeptide(L)'
;MIKQLSERALNFLEKQGKNKEYEIDLKILEKHLNFYNLQTPFEILRFQKNFSGLYIQDTIIHIFTPKQVKEHKGINTYHWKVQTLFSINDSFYIAENGKVALRDCGCDSYDFYFYFESFETFIEQQAFFEEYRHYTHLPGLGNDLFCNINILSEYFSDYDFIDECSDKYHRMWKNNLNLIHARQYPEGWIIFFDSLSENERHNLIGKLKKENIIA
;
A
#
# COMPACT_ATOMS: atom_id res chain seq x y z
N MET A 1 6.84 -6.82 -13.63
CA MET A 1 6.08 -6.01 -14.62
C MET A 1 5.74 -4.70 -13.92
N ILE A 2 5.96 -3.55 -14.56
CA ILE A 2 5.66 -2.24 -13.95
C ILE A 2 4.13 -2.08 -13.97
N LYS A 3 3.53 -1.81 -12.81
CA LYS A 3 2.09 -1.58 -12.72
C LYS A 3 1.76 -0.20 -13.26
N GLN A 4 0.87 -0.12 -14.23
CA GLN A 4 0.35 1.15 -14.75
C GLN A 4 -0.81 1.60 -13.86
N LEU A 5 -0.84 2.90 -13.52
CA LEU A 5 -1.92 3.48 -12.75
C LEU A 5 -3.19 3.63 -13.60
N SER A 6 -4.34 3.38 -12.97
CA SER A 6 -5.67 3.64 -13.47
C SER A 6 -5.92 5.15 -13.61
N GLU A 7 -6.92 5.52 -14.41
CA GLU A 7 -7.35 6.92 -14.55
C GLU A 7 -7.77 7.52 -13.20
N ARG A 8 -8.46 6.72 -12.36
CA ARG A 8 -8.83 7.10 -11.00
C ARG A 8 -7.59 7.48 -10.16
N ALA A 9 -6.56 6.65 -10.19
CA ALA A 9 -5.32 6.90 -9.47
C ALA A 9 -4.56 8.12 -10.02
N LEU A 10 -4.54 8.31 -11.34
CA LEU A 10 -3.92 9.49 -11.95
C LEU A 10 -4.63 10.79 -11.55
N ASN A 11 -5.96 10.81 -11.58
CA ASN A 11 -6.77 11.96 -11.13
C ASN A 11 -6.57 12.24 -9.64
N PHE A 12 -6.46 11.20 -8.82
CA PHE A 12 -6.11 11.33 -7.40
C PHE A 12 -4.75 12.02 -7.22
N LEU A 13 -3.72 11.56 -7.94
CA LEU A 13 -2.38 12.17 -7.85
C LEU A 13 -2.38 13.65 -8.28
N GLU A 14 -3.12 13.99 -9.34
CA GLU A 14 -3.26 15.39 -9.79
C GLU A 14 -3.91 16.26 -8.71
N LYS A 15 -4.96 15.75 -8.06
CA LYS A 15 -5.67 16.45 -6.98
C LYS A 15 -4.80 16.65 -5.75
N GLN A 16 -4.08 15.62 -5.31
CA GLN A 16 -3.19 15.71 -4.14
C GLN A 16 -2.02 16.68 -4.40
N GLY A 17 -1.56 16.74 -5.66
CA GLY A 17 -0.45 17.58 -6.06
C GLY A 17 0.90 17.08 -5.54
N LYS A 18 1.97 17.63 -6.10
CA LYS A 18 3.34 17.25 -5.77
C LYS A 18 4.16 18.49 -5.44
N ASN A 19 4.81 18.47 -4.28
CA ASN A 19 5.76 19.50 -3.91
C ASN A 19 7.03 19.37 -4.77
N LYS A 20 7.22 20.33 -5.68
CA LYS A 20 8.36 20.39 -6.61
C LYS A 20 9.70 20.59 -5.91
N GLU A 21 9.72 21.03 -4.65
CA GLU A 21 10.94 21.13 -3.85
C GLU A 21 11.59 19.76 -3.57
N TYR A 22 10.88 18.65 -3.82
CA TYR A 22 11.42 17.29 -3.68
C TYR A 22 11.90 16.68 -5.00
N GLU A 23 11.81 17.44 -6.11
CA GLU A 23 12.34 17.01 -7.40
C GLU A 23 13.88 17.03 -7.39
N ILE A 24 14.46 15.93 -7.85
CA ILE A 24 15.91 15.73 -7.91
C ILE A 24 16.25 15.25 -9.31
N ASP A 25 17.30 15.82 -9.90
CA ASP A 25 17.85 15.33 -11.16
C ASP A 25 18.27 13.86 -11.02
N LEU A 26 17.75 13.01 -11.92
CA LEU A 26 17.95 11.56 -11.82
C LEU A 26 19.41 11.14 -11.97
N LYS A 27 20.23 11.87 -12.75
CA LYS A 27 21.65 11.54 -12.90
C LYS A 27 22.43 11.86 -11.62
N ILE A 28 22.05 12.94 -10.93
CA ILE A 28 22.64 13.28 -9.63
C ILE A 28 22.23 12.23 -8.60
N LEU A 29 20.95 11.86 -8.58
CA LEU A 29 20.44 10.85 -7.66
C LEU A 29 21.06 9.48 -7.91
N GLU A 30 21.20 9.04 -9.16
CA GLU A 30 21.84 7.77 -9.52
C GLU A 30 23.27 7.70 -8.98
N LYS A 31 24.05 8.79 -9.11
CA LYS A 31 25.39 8.87 -8.50
C LYS A 31 25.35 8.80 -6.98
N HIS A 32 24.37 9.47 -6.37
CA HIS A 32 24.19 9.47 -4.91
C HIS A 32 23.83 8.07 -4.39
N LEU A 33 23.09 7.27 -5.17
CA LEU A 33 22.73 5.91 -4.79
C LEU A 33 23.93 4.96 -4.68
N ASN A 34 25.08 5.30 -5.26
CA ASN A 34 26.33 4.53 -5.10
C ASN A 34 26.85 4.49 -3.65
N PHE A 35 26.35 5.36 -2.76
CA PHE A 35 26.65 5.26 -1.32
C PHE A 35 26.01 4.04 -0.66
N TYR A 36 25.03 3.42 -1.32
CA TYR A 36 24.30 2.27 -0.80
C TYR A 36 24.69 1.04 -1.62
N ASN A 37 24.88 -0.11 -0.95
CA ASN A 37 25.18 -1.38 -1.61
C ASN A 37 23.90 -2.01 -2.18
N LEU A 38 23.34 -1.39 -3.22
CA LEU A 38 22.10 -1.83 -3.86
C LEU A 38 22.36 -2.89 -4.92
N GLN A 39 21.44 -3.86 -5.04
CA GLN A 39 21.43 -4.78 -6.18
C GLN A 39 20.99 -4.06 -7.45
N THR A 40 20.03 -3.14 -7.32
CA THR A 40 19.54 -2.30 -8.41
C THR A 40 18.99 -0.97 -7.86
N PRO A 41 19.32 0.18 -8.47
CA PRO A 41 18.76 1.47 -8.08
C PRO A 41 17.40 1.76 -8.76
N PHE A 42 16.95 0.91 -9.68
CA PHE A 42 15.87 1.24 -10.62
C PHE A 42 14.57 1.69 -9.94
N GLU A 43 14.08 0.94 -8.95
CA GLU A 43 12.81 1.27 -8.28
C GLU A 43 12.92 2.50 -7.39
N ILE A 44 14.10 2.74 -6.80
CA ILE A 44 14.37 3.94 -6.00
C ILE A 44 14.37 5.19 -6.88
N LEU A 45 15.01 5.11 -8.05
CA LEU A 45 14.99 6.17 -9.05
C LEU A 45 13.57 6.43 -9.57
N ARG A 46 12.84 5.35 -9.91
CA ARG A 46 11.44 5.45 -10.39
C ARG A 46 10.55 6.09 -9.34
N PHE A 47 10.65 5.65 -8.09
CA PHE A 47 9.88 6.21 -6.99
C PHE A 47 10.17 7.70 -6.81
N GLN A 48 11.46 8.09 -6.76
CA GLN A 48 11.80 9.50 -6.57
C GLN A 48 11.27 10.36 -7.73
N LYS A 49 11.38 9.86 -8.97
CA LYS A 49 10.84 10.55 -10.15
C LYS A 49 9.34 10.77 -10.05
N ASN A 50 8.59 9.70 -9.78
CA ASN A 50 7.15 9.69 -9.96
C ASN A 50 6.37 10.15 -8.72
N PHE A 51 6.86 9.82 -7.52
CA PHE A 51 6.06 9.93 -6.29
C PHE A 51 6.66 10.84 -5.23
N SER A 52 7.96 11.16 -5.29
CA SER A 52 8.55 12.05 -4.28
C SER A 52 7.91 13.44 -4.31
N GLY A 53 7.60 13.99 -3.15
CA GLY A 53 6.89 15.26 -2.97
C GLY A 53 5.37 15.14 -2.94
N LEU A 54 4.80 13.95 -3.15
CA LEU A 54 3.35 13.74 -3.07
C LEU A 54 2.84 13.95 -1.63
N TYR A 55 1.75 14.69 -1.47
CA TYR A 55 1.14 14.97 -0.17
C TYR A 55 -0.05 14.02 0.07
N ILE A 56 0.05 13.14 1.05
CA ILE A 56 -1.02 12.19 1.42
C ILE A 56 -1.15 12.21 2.95
N GLN A 57 -2.39 12.37 3.45
CA GLN A 57 -2.70 12.29 4.89
C GLN A 57 -1.76 13.16 5.75
N ASP A 58 -1.64 14.43 5.37
CA ASP A 58 -0.78 15.42 6.03
C ASP A 58 0.73 15.12 6.05
N THR A 59 1.18 14.22 5.18
CA THR A 59 2.57 13.80 5.09
C THR A 59 3.11 13.93 3.66
N ILE A 60 4.32 14.45 3.52
CA ILE A 60 5.03 14.50 2.23
C ILE A 60 5.83 13.22 2.05
N ILE A 61 5.48 12.44 1.04
CA ILE A 61 6.15 11.18 0.70
C ILE A 61 7.45 11.47 -0.07
N HIS A 62 8.59 11.00 0.43
CA HIS A 62 9.89 11.14 -0.23
C HIS A 62 10.94 10.20 0.37
N ILE A 63 11.95 9.80 -0.42
CA ILE A 63 13.14 9.12 0.13
C ILE A 63 14.22 10.15 0.46
N PHE A 64 14.54 11.00 -0.52
CA PHE A 64 15.59 12.00 -0.41
C PHE A 64 15.03 13.40 -0.59
N THR A 65 15.63 14.35 0.13
CA THR A 65 15.51 15.78 -0.16
C THR A 65 16.64 16.21 -1.11
N PRO A 66 16.44 17.26 -1.94
CA PRO A 66 17.52 17.74 -2.79
C PRO A 66 18.74 18.23 -2.00
N LYS A 67 18.54 18.75 -0.79
CA LYS A 67 19.63 19.18 0.10
C LYS A 67 20.54 18.02 0.48
N GLN A 68 19.97 16.88 0.90
CA GLN A 68 20.74 15.68 1.24
C GLN A 68 21.58 15.20 0.05
N VAL A 69 20.98 15.16 -1.13
CA VAL A 69 21.68 14.71 -2.36
C VAL A 69 22.81 15.68 -2.75
N LYS A 70 22.55 17.00 -2.75
CA LYS A 70 23.57 18.02 -3.07
C LYS A 70 24.74 18.02 -2.08
N GLU A 71 24.45 17.83 -0.80
CA GLU A 71 25.46 17.79 0.28
C GLU A 71 26.14 16.42 0.41
N HIS A 72 25.81 15.44 -0.45
CA HIS A 72 26.31 14.06 -0.37
C HIS A 72 26.08 13.40 1.00
N LYS A 73 24.97 13.76 1.66
CA LYS A 73 24.58 13.19 2.96
C LYS A 73 23.70 11.97 2.73
N GLY A 74 24.13 10.83 3.26
CA GLY A 74 23.32 9.62 3.27
C GLY A 74 22.13 9.73 4.24
N ILE A 75 21.21 8.78 4.12
CA ILE A 75 20.13 8.53 5.06
C ILE A 75 20.28 7.15 5.69
N ASN A 76 19.65 6.94 6.84
CA ASN A 76 19.61 5.61 7.44
C ASN A 76 18.77 4.69 6.57
N THR A 77 19.35 3.55 6.20
CA THR A 77 18.67 2.46 5.52
C THR A 77 18.59 1.25 6.44
N TYR A 78 17.66 0.35 6.14
CA TYR A 78 17.51 -0.91 6.85
C TYR A 78 17.73 -2.06 5.89
N HIS A 79 18.17 -3.21 6.41
CA HIS A 79 18.33 -4.42 5.61
C HIS A 79 17.30 -5.46 6.06
N TRP A 80 16.50 -5.93 5.11
CA TRP A 80 15.48 -6.95 5.37
C TRP A 80 15.35 -7.90 4.20
N LYS A 81 15.44 -9.23 4.46
CA LYS A 81 15.32 -10.28 3.45
C LYS A 81 16.13 -10.00 2.17
N VAL A 82 17.41 -9.63 2.34
CA VAL A 82 18.35 -9.31 1.26
C VAL A 82 17.95 -8.07 0.44
N GLN A 83 17.15 -7.17 1.00
CA GLN A 83 16.77 -5.90 0.38
C GLN A 83 17.21 -4.74 1.24
N THR A 84 17.63 -3.65 0.60
CA THR A 84 17.82 -2.36 1.27
C THR A 84 16.50 -1.60 1.27
N LEU A 85 16.06 -1.16 2.45
CA LEU A 85 14.84 -0.42 2.69
C LEU A 85 15.15 1.06 2.94
N PHE A 86 14.39 1.93 2.30
CA PHE A 86 14.44 3.37 2.44
C PHE A 86 13.13 3.88 3.03
N SER A 87 13.19 4.70 4.09
CA SER A 87 11.98 5.36 4.61
C SER A 87 11.39 6.26 3.53
N ILE A 88 10.08 6.22 3.35
CA ILE A 88 9.35 7.15 2.47
C ILE A 88 8.42 8.09 3.25
N ASN A 89 8.08 7.70 4.48
CA ASN A 89 7.52 8.52 5.54
C ASN A 89 7.79 7.82 6.90
N ASP A 90 7.09 8.24 7.95
CA ASP A 90 7.28 7.70 9.31
C ASP A 90 6.86 6.22 9.46
N SER A 91 5.96 5.72 8.61
CA SER A 91 5.37 4.38 8.74
C SER A 91 5.81 3.42 7.63
N PHE A 92 6.08 3.93 6.44
CA PHE A 92 6.34 3.14 5.23
C PHE A 92 7.79 3.24 4.77
N TYR A 93 8.24 2.12 4.23
CA TYR A 93 9.56 1.95 3.64
C TYR A 93 9.42 1.36 2.25
N ILE A 94 10.30 1.73 1.32
CA ILE A 94 10.38 1.11 0.00
C ILE A 94 11.69 0.31 -0.13
N ALA A 95 11.56 -0.92 -0.62
CA ALA A 95 12.70 -1.77 -0.95
C ALA A 95 13.27 -1.44 -2.32
N GLU A 96 14.53 -1.82 -2.55
CA GLU A 96 15.17 -1.71 -3.87
C GLU A 96 14.45 -2.48 -4.99
N ASN A 97 13.63 -3.49 -4.66
CA ASN A 97 12.74 -4.18 -5.60
C ASN A 97 11.35 -3.54 -5.76
N GLY A 98 11.12 -2.37 -5.17
CA GLY A 98 9.89 -1.58 -5.29
C GLY A 98 8.77 -1.95 -4.31
N LYS A 99 8.90 -3.06 -3.57
CA LYS A 99 7.92 -3.43 -2.55
C LYS A 99 7.88 -2.41 -1.43
N VAL A 100 6.70 -2.18 -0.89
CA VAL A 100 6.51 -1.31 0.27
C VAL A 100 6.42 -2.17 1.52
N ALA A 101 7.16 -1.79 2.55
CA ALA A 101 7.16 -2.44 3.85
C ALA A 101 6.65 -1.52 4.95
N LEU A 102 6.10 -2.13 5.98
CA LEU A 102 5.83 -1.52 7.28
C LEU A 102 6.83 -2.07 8.28
N ARG A 103 7.15 -1.25 9.28
CA ARG A 103 7.92 -1.69 10.44
C ARG A 103 6.96 -2.25 11.49
N ASP A 104 7.29 -3.40 12.06
CA ASP A 104 6.59 -3.92 13.23
C ASP A 104 7.06 -3.14 14.47
N CYS A 105 6.20 -2.25 14.95
CA CYS A 105 6.47 -1.38 16.10
C CYS A 105 6.25 -2.09 17.45
N GLY A 106 6.11 -3.42 17.48
CA GLY A 106 6.14 -4.21 18.71
C GLY A 106 7.43 -3.95 19.51
N CYS A 107 7.33 -4.00 20.85
CA CYS A 107 8.41 -3.67 21.77
C CYS A 107 9.71 -4.40 21.39
N ASP A 108 10.74 -3.64 21.04
CA ASP A 108 12.10 -4.09 20.66
C ASP A 108 12.26 -4.88 19.34
N SER A 109 11.22 -4.94 18.51
CA SER A 109 11.32 -5.53 17.17
C SER A 109 11.88 -4.52 16.15
N TYR A 110 12.84 -5.00 15.34
CA TYR A 110 13.29 -4.31 14.12
C TYR A 110 12.78 -5.06 12.88
N ASP A 111 11.70 -5.82 13.02
CA ASP A 111 11.16 -6.63 11.95
C ASP A 111 10.33 -5.79 10.99
N PHE A 112 10.39 -6.18 9.72
CA PHE A 112 9.62 -5.55 8.65
C PHE A 112 8.73 -6.60 8.01
N TYR A 113 7.57 -6.17 7.53
CA TYR A 113 6.75 -7.00 6.66
C TYR A 113 6.38 -6.21 5.41
N PHE A 114 6.48 -6.90 4.28
CA PHE A 114 6.03 -6.31 3.02
C PHE A 114 4.51 -6.26 3.00
N TYR A 115 4.02 -5.13 2.53
CA TYR A 115 2.63 -4.77 2.59
C TYR A 115 2.07 -4.51 1.20
N PHE A 116 2.83 -3.87 0.31
CA PHE A 116 2.46 -3.77 -1.11
C PHE A 116 3.55 -4.37 -2.00
N GLU A 117 3.16 -4.92 -3.15
CA GLU A 117 4.11 -5.32 -4.18
C GLU A 117 4.77 -4.14 -4.88
N SER A 118 4.09 -3.00 -4.94
CA SER A 118 4.63 -1.75 -5.43
C SER A 118 3.93 -0.54 -4.81
N PHE A 119 4.57 0.63 -4.89
CA PHE A 119 3.95 1.88 -4.42
C PHE A 119 2.72 2.27 -5.25
N GLU A 120 2.63 1.83 -6.51
CA GLU A 120 1.42 2.03 -7.32
C GLU A 120 0.18 1.36 -6.73
N THR A 121 0.27 0.14 -6.20
CA THR A 121 -0.88 -0.49 -5.53
C THR A 121 -1.34 0.32 -4.31
N PHE A 122 -0.41 0.93 -3.58
CA PHE A 122 -0.75 1.85 -2.49
C PHE A 122 -1.54 3.06 -3.02
N ILE A 123 -1.06 3.71 -4.09
CA ILE A 123 -1.77 4.85 -4.71
C ILE A 123 -3.15 4.44 -5.22
N GLU A 124 -3.29 3.28 -5.85
CA GLU A 124 -4.58 2.75 -6.30
C GLU A 124 -5.57 2.60 -5.14
N GLN A 125 -5.11 2.06 -4.01
CA GLN A 125 -5.97 1.95 -2.82
C GLN A 125 -6.31 3.32 -2.24
N GLN A 126 -5.37 4.26 -2.14
CA GLN A 126 -5.67 5.61 -1.66
C GLN A 126 -6.74 6.29 -2.54
N ALA A 127 -6.58 6.22 -3.86
CA ALA A 127 -7.53 6.78 -4.81
C ALA A 127 -8.91 6.12 -4.73
N PHE A 128 -8.94 4.79 -4.61
CA PHE A 128 -10.17 4.03 -4.45
C PHE A 128 -10.91 4.41 -3.17
N PHE A 129 -10.25 4.37 -2.01
CA PHE A 129 -10.90 4.69 -0.74
C PHE A 129 -11.29 6.18 -0.64
N GLU A 130 -10.62 7.09 -1.35
CA GLU A 130 -11.09 8.47 -1.45
C GLU A 130 -12.43 8.58 -2.19
N GLU A 131 -12.60 7.86 -3.31
CA GLU A 131 -13.86 7.80 -4.06
C GLU A 131 -14.98 7.17 -3.22
N TYR A 132 -14.65 6.10 -2.50
CA TYR A 132 -15.59 5.32 -1.69
C TYR A 132 -15.67 5.75 -0.23
N ARG A 133 -15.15 6.92 0.13
CA ARG A 133 -15.12 7.46 1.52
C ARG A 133 -16.49 7.56 2.22
N HIS A 134 -17.58 7.45 1.46
CA HIS A 134 -18.96 7.51 1.94
C HIS A 134 -19.49 6.13 2.38
N TYR A 135 -18.82 5.04 2.01
CA TYR A 135 -19.07 3.74 2.62
C TYR A 135 -18.71 3.87 4.11
N THR A 136 -19.57 3.35 4.98
CA THR A 136 -19.42 3.59 6.42
C THR A 136 -18.22 2.80 6.91
N HIS A 137 -17.05 3.45 7.04
CA HIS A 137 -15.88 2.92 7.73
C HIS A 137 -16.16 2.84 9.23
N LEU A 138 -16.96 1.85 9.59
CA LEU A 138 -17.10 1.44 10.98
C LEU A 138 -15.79 0.71 11.35
N PRO A 139 -15.19 0.99 12.53
CA PRO A 139 -13.91 0.38 12.94
C PRO A 139 -13.98 -1.12 12.69
N GLY A 140 -13.03 -1.63 11.90
CA GLY A 140 -13.07 -2.98 11.33
C GLY A 140 -13.41 -4.02 12.39
N LEU A 141 -14.66 -4.44 12.43
CA LEU A 141 -15.10 -5.61 13.19
C LEU A 141 -15.02 -6.77 12.22
N GLY A 142 -13.82 -7.32 12.14
CA GLY A 142 -13.46 -8.45 11.29
C GLY A 142 -12.06 -8.96 11.60
N ASN A 143 -11.63 -8.88 12.87
CA ASN A 143 -10.40 -9.56 13.32
C ASN A 143 -10.66 -11.07 13.48
N ASP A 144 -11.28 -11.70 12.48
CA ASP A 144 -11.41 -13.14 12.42
C ASP A 144 -10.16 -13.65 11.67
N LEU A 145 -9.09 -13.82 12.44
CA LEU A 145 -7.84 -14.45 12.01
C LEU A 145 -8.20 -15.84 11.45
N PHE A 146 -7.71 -16.13 10.24
CA PHE A 146 -7.87 -17.38 9.47
C PHE A 146 -9.13 -17.47 8.60
N CYS A 147 -9.08 -16.85 7.43
CA CYS A 147 -9.94 -17.19 6.30
C CYS A 147 -9.11 -17.81 5.16
N ASN A 148 -9.63 -18.85 4.51
CA ASN A 148 -9.07 -19.36 3.26
C ASN A 148 -9.47 -18.40 2.12
N ILE A 149 -8.50 -17.64 1.62
CA ILE A 149 -8.75 -16.61 0.60
C ILE A 149 -9.35 -17.17 -0.68
N ASN A 150 -9.09 -18.44 -1.03
CA ASN A 150 -9.67 -19.07 -2.21
C ASN A 150 -11.17 -19.29 -2.03
N ILE A 151 -11.59 -19.79 -0.86
CA ILE A 151 -13.01 -19.96 -0.53
C ILE A 151 -13.72 -18.60 -0.54
N LEU A 152 -13.09 -17.57 0.02
CA LEU A 152 -13.63 -16.22 0.00
C LEU A 152 -13.79 -15.68 -1.44
N SER A 153 -12.78 -15.93 -2.29
CA SER A 153 -12.79 -15.52 -3.70
C SER A 153 -13.90 -16.22 -4.49
N GLU A 154 -14.12 -17.51 -4.23
CA GLU A 154 -15.22 -18.28 -4.82
C GLU A 154 -16.59 -17.75 -4.39
N TYR A 155 -16.74 -17.43 -3.09
CA TYR A 155 -17.97 -16.86 -2.55
C TYR A 155 -18.32 -15.53 -3.20
N PHE A 156 -17.34 -14.65 -3.39
CA PHE A 156 -17.51 -13.34 -4.02
C PHE A 156 -17.31 -13.34 -5.54
N SER A 157 -17.52 -14.47 -6.20
CA SER A 157 -17.39 -14.58 -7.66
C SER A 157 -18.40 -13.73 -8.44
N ASP A 158 -19.49 -13.30 -7.79
CA ASP A 158 -20.49 -12.37 -8.34
C ASP A 158 -20.19 -10.89 -8.04
N TYR A 159 -19.11 -10.59 -7.32
CA TYR A 159 -18.63 -9.23 -7.07
C TYR A 159 -17.60 -8.85 -8.12
N ASP A 160 -17.52 -7.55 -8.42
CA ASP A 160 -16.45 -7.00 -9.25
C ASP A 160 -15.13 -7.08 -8.48
N PHE A 161 -14.16 -7.82 -9.01
CA PHE A 161 -12.80 -7.86 -8.48
C PHE A 161 -12.02 -6.62 -8.94
N ILE A 162 -11.38 -5.93 -7.99
CA ILE A 162 -10.66 -4.67 -8.25
C ILE A 162 -9.18 -4.99 -8.45
N ASP A 163 -8.81 -5.39 -9.67
CA ASP A 163 -7.46 -5.81 -10.05
C ASP A 163 -6.40 -4.74 -9.73
N GLU A 164 -6.70 -3.48 -9.99
CA GLU A 164 -5.76 -2.38 -9.81
C GLU A 164 -5.45 -2.09 -8.34
N CYS A 165 -6.37 -2.35 -7.42
CA CYS A 165 -6.15 -2.22 -5.98
C CYS A 165 -5.60 -3.50 -5.33
N SER A 166 -5.55 -4.60 -6.09
CA SER A 166 -5.13 -5.92 -5.62
C SER A 166 -3.69 -6.25 -6.00
N ASP A 167 -3.07 -7.07 -5.16
CA ASP A 167 -1.77 -7.71 -5.40
C ASP A 167 -1.71 -9.01 -4.55
N LYS A 168 -0.52 -9.57 -4.29
CA LYS A 168 -0.45 -10.78 -3.45
C LYS A 168 -0.75 -10.54 -1.97
N TYR A 169 -0.69 -9.30 -1.49
CA TYR A 169 -0.96 -8.93 -0.10
C TYR A 169 -2.38 -8.39 0.07
N HIS A 170 -3.02 -7.95 -1.02
CA HIS A 170 -4.34 -7.35 -1.00
C HIS A 170 -5.28 -7.95 -2.04
N ARG A 171 -6.50 -8.25 -1.63
CA ARG A 171 -7.60 -8.63 -2.54
C ARG A 171 -8.80 -7.76 -2.27
N MET A 172 -9.40 -7.20 -3.30
CA MET A 172 -10.56 -6.31 -3.16
C MET A 172 -11.69 -6.72 -4.09
N TRP A 173 -12.90 -6.79 -3.53
CA TRP A 173 -14.14 -7.08 -4.24
C TRP A 173 -15.19 -6.04 -3.90
N LYS A 174 -16.04 -5.70 -4.86
CA LYS A 174 -17.11 -4.74 -4.66
C LYS A 174 -18.39 -5.15 -5.38
N ASN A 175 -19.53 -4.80 -4.82
CA ASN A 175 -20.78 -4.71 -5.55
C ASN A 175 -21.48 -3.38 -5.23
N ASN A 176 -22.77 -3.27 -5.54
CA ASN A 176 -23.53 -2.04 -5.32
C ASN A 176 -23.73 -1.66 -3.84
N LEU A 177 -23.51 -2.59 -2.91
CA LEU A 177 -23.82 -2.41 -1.48
C LEU A 177 -22.57 -2.51 -0.60
N ASN A 178 -21.65 -3.39 -0.95
CA ASN A 178 -20.54 -3.82 -0.09
C ASN A 178 -19.20 -3.71 -0.80
N LEU A 179 -18.18 -3.42 -0.01
CA LEU A 179 -16.78 -3.45 -0.35
C LEU A 179 -16.08 -4.41 0.60
N ILE A 180 -15.35 -5.36 0.04
CA ILE A 180 -14.61 -6.39 0.76
C ILE A 180 -13.14 -6.17 0.49
N HIS A 181 -12.34 -5.98 1.54
CA HIS A 181 -10.89 -5.89 1.44
C HIS A 181 -10.26 -6.97 2.30
N ALA A 182 -9.56 -7.92 1.68
CA ALA A 182 -8.72 -8.87 2.39
C ALA A 182 -7.26 -8.42 2.32
N ARG A 183 -6.58 -8.50 3.46
CA ARG A 183 -5.16 -8.16 3.62
C ARG A 183 -4.39 -9.30 4.25
N GLN A 184 -3.26 -9.65 3.66
CA GLN A 184 -2.35 -10.67 4.17
C GLN A 184 -1.39 -10.05 5.18
N TYR A 185 -1.44 -10.53 6.41
CA TYR A 185 -0.46 -10.29 7.47
C TYR A 185 0.40 -11.56 7.68
N PRO A 186 1.50 -11.48 8.45
CA PRO A 186 2.27 -12.67 8.84
C PRO A 186 1.41 -13.79 9.46
N GLU A 187 0.38 -13.42 10.22
CA GLU A 187 -0.52 -14.32 10.93
C GLU A 187 -1.62 -14.92 10.04
N GLY A 188 -1.86 -14.35 8.87
CA GLY A 188 -2.91 -14.79 7.94
C GLY A 188 -3.65 -13.66 7.25
N TRP A 189 -4.71 -14.01 6.52
CA TRP A 189 -5.62 -13.02 5.94
C TRP A 189 -6.53 -12.43 7.02
N ILE A 190 -6.64 -11.12 7.02
CA ILE A 190 -7.65 -10.35 7.76
C ILE A 190 -8.59 -9.73 6.73
N ILE A 191 -9.90 -9.78 6.99
CA ILE A 191 -10.92 -9.28 6.08
C ILE A 191 -11.63 -8.07 6.70
N PHE A 192 -11.75 -7.03 5.90
CA PHE A 192 -12.47 -5.80 6.22
C PHE A 192 -13.75 -5.75 5.38
N PHE A 193 -14.86 -5.42 6.04
CA PHE A 193 -16.18 -5.34 5.45
C PHE A 193 -16.70 -3.90 5.56
N ASP A 194 -16.70 -3.19 4.45
CA ASP A 194 -17.29 -1.87 4.30
C ASP A 194 -18.63 -1.97 3.56
N SER A 195 -19.61 -1.14 3.93
CA SER A 195 -20.93 -1.17 3.32
C SER A 195 -21.57 0.22 3.32
N LEU A 196 -22.59 0.42 2.47
CA LEU A 196 -23.42 1.62 2.48
C LEU A 196 -24.27 1.77 3.75
N SER A 197 -24.51 0.68 4.49
CA SER A 197 -25.18 0.74 5.78
C SER A 197 -24.69 -0.36 6.74
N GLU A 198 -24.84 -0.10 8.04
CA GLU A 198 -24.51 -1.07 9.08
C GLU A 198 -25.34 -2.35 9.00
N ASN A 199 -26.61 -2.25 8.59
CA ASN A 199 -27.50 -3.40 8.40
C ASN A 199 -27.03 -4.33 7.29
N GLU A 200 -26.65 -3.76 6.13
CA GLU A 200 -26.12 -4.54 5.01
C GLU A 200 -24.84 -5.27 5.38
N ARG A 201 -23.95 -4.58 6.12
CA ARG A 201 -22.72 -5.19 6.66
C ARG A 201 -23.03 -6.37 7.59
N HIS A 202 -23.93 -6.20 8.56
CA HIS A 202 -24.30 -7.27 9.49
C HIS A 202 -24.97 -8.46 8.78
N ASN A 203 -25.82 -8.19 7.78
CA ASN A 203 -26.45 -9.23 6.97
C ASN A 203 -25.40 -10.06 6.20
N LEU A 204 -24.40 -9.40 5.60
CA LEU A 204 -23.31 -10.09 4.92
C LEU A 204 -22.49 -10.95 5.89
N ILE A 205 -22.02 -10.37 7.00
CA ILE A 205 -21.24 -11.11 8.01
C ILE A 205 -22.03 -12.31 8.53
N GLY A 206 -23.33 -12.14 8.81
CA GLY A 206 -24.21 -13.22 9.26
C GLY A 206 -24.36 -14.35 8.24
N LYS A 207 -24.45 -14.03 6.94
CA LYS A 207 -24.46 -15.03 5.87
C LYS A 207 -23.13 -15.80 5.81
N LEU A 208 -22.01 -15.08 5.82
CA LEU A 208 -20.67 -15.70 5.78
C LEU A 208 -20.42 -16.64 6.97
N LYS A 209 -20.82 -16.26 8.19
CA LYS A 209 -20.73 -17.14 9.37
C LYS A 209 -21.65 -18.36 9.26
N LYS A 210 -22.89 -18.18 8.79
CA LYS A 210 -23.84 -19.28 8.58
C LYS A 210 -23.34 -20.30 7.55
N GLU A 211 -22.63 -19.83 6.53
CA GLU A 211 -22.05 -20.64 5.47
C GLU A 211 -20.64 -21.17 5.80
N ASN A 212 -20.11 -20.88 7.00
CA ASN A 212 -18.77 -21.24 7.46
C ASN A 212 -17.64 -20.74 6.53
N ILE A 213 -17.84 -19.59 5.88
CA ILE A 213 -16.82 -18.92 5.06
C ILE A 213 -15.81 -18.18 5.96
N ILE A 214 -16.32 -17.61 7.05
CA ILE A 214 -15.55 -16.95 8.11
C ILE A 214 -15.92 -17.56 9.47
N ALA A 215 -15.04 -17.40 10.47
CA ALA A 215 -15.23 -17.90 11.83
C ALA A 215 -16.38 -17.20 12.59
#